data_AF-A0A1F9HPJ7-F1
#
_entry.id   AF-A0A1F9HPJ7-F1
#
_cell.length_a   1.000
_cell.length_b   1.000
_cell.length_c   1.000
_cell.angle_alpha   90.00
_cell.angle_beta   90.00
_cell.angle_gamma   90.00
#
_symmetry.space_group_name_H-M   'P 1'
#
loop_
_entity.id
_entity.type
_entity.pdbx_description
1 polymer ?
#
loop_
_entity_poly.entity_id
_entity_poly.type
_entity_poly.pdbx_seq_one_letter_code
_entity_poly.pdbx_strand_id
1 'polypeptide(L)'
;MLGLEPHYFPAIACEADAPFPGWRQKPSDNFWQMNQFGQLLRQKGGTIMADTKAHVLEGVTALIDIRCKPESEPRGLGGMQAYEDDTFLGPILQKLRENGKLAISRFGELSTRFSISRGEWERIVKPAVAEKLGVPVETVRLERAIEANIIPQLYHELPRHKDGETSTYTLYEEYVDDAQHCLVGGSSEEGGLGSMHAIHVNSAGNSFGIRPIIILF
;
A
#
# COMPACT_ATOMS: atom_id res chain seq x y z
N MET A 1 -15.05 -1.78 -15.20
CA MET A 1 -14.54 -2.78 -14.22
C MET A 1 -13.81 -2.00 -13.13
N LEU A 2 -13.90 -2.38 -11.84
CA LEU A 2 -13.33 -1.59 -10.73
C LEU A 2 -11.78 -1.57 -10.67
N GLY A 3 -11.11 -2.30 -11.57
CA GLY A 3 -9.66 -2.51 -11.51
C GLY A 3 -9.22 -3.35 -10.31
N LEU A 4 -10.16 -4.10 -9.72
CA LEU A 4 -9.92 -5.06 -8.63
C LEU A 4 -10.12 -6.48 -9.15
N GLU A 5 -9.17 -7.36 -8.88
CA GLU A 5 -9.24 -8.77 -9.29
C GLU A 5 -8.95 -9.70 -8.10
N PRO A 6 -9.60 -10.88 -8.03
CA PRO A 6 -9.36 -11.86 -6.97
C PRO A 6 -8.06 -12.64 -7.23
N HIS A 7 -7.15 -12.62 -6.25
CA HIS A 7 -5.91 -13.39 -6.27
C HIS A 7 -5.71 -14.13 -4.95
N TYR A 8 -5.13 -15.33 -5.04
CA TYR A 8 -4.73 -16.11 -3.87
C TYR A 8 -3.26 -15.90 -3.56
N PHE A 9 -2.96 -15.50 -2.32
CA PHE A 9 -1.59 -15.48 -1.81
C PHE A 9 -1.31 -16.77 -1.05
N PRO A 10 -0.32 -17.56 -1.47
CA PRO A 10 0.00 -18.81 -0.77
C PRO A 10 0.51 -18.52 0.64
N ALA A 11 0.23 -19.42 1.59
CA ALA A 11 0.80 -19.36 2.92
C ALA A 11 2.29 -19.74 2.86
N ILE A 12 3.17 -18.74 2.80
CA ILE A 12 4.62 -18.95 2.66
C ILE A 12 5.40 -17.96 3.51
N ALA A 13 6.46 -18.46 4.16
CA ALA A 13 7.45 -17.61 4.79
C ALA A 13 8.43 -17.11 3.73
N CYS A 14 8.39 -15.82 3.42
CA CYS A 14 9.28 -15.19 2.47
C CYS A 14 10.59 -14.86 3.18
N GLU A 15 11.47 -15.85 3.42
CA GLU A 15 12.74 -15.60 4.10
C GLU A 15 13.74 -14.84 3.21
N ALA A 16 14.70 -14.15 3.83
CA ALA A 16 15.72 -13.36 3.12
C ALA A 16 16.51 -14.20 2.08
N ASP A 17 16.76 -15.48 2.35
CA ASP A 17 17.48 -16.40 1.47
C ASP A 17 16.55 -17.38 0.71
N ALA A 18 15.23 -17.31 0.92
CA ALA A 18 14.30 -18.28 0.33
C ALA A 18 14.33 -18.26 -1.22
N PRO A 19 14.38 -19.43 -1.87
CA PRO A 19 14.40 -19.56 -3.33
C PRO A 19 12.98 -19.61 -3.91
N PHE A 20 12.19 -18.55 -3.75
CA PHE A 20 10.86 -18.47 -4.36
C PHE A 20 10.97 -18.18 -5.87
N PRO A 21 10.44 -19.04 -6.76
CA PRO A 21 10.48 -18.81 -8.20
C PRO A 21 9.82 -17.47 -8.58
N GLY A 22 10.53 -16.67 -9.38
CA GLY A 22 10.06 -15.35 -9.81
C GLY A 22 10.32 -14.22 -8.81
N TRP A 23 10.62 -14.52 -7.54
CA TRP A 23 10.93 -13.51 -6.52
C TRP A 23 12.39 -13.04 -6.62
N ARG A 24 12.64 -12.12 -7.55
CA ARG A 24 13.98 -11.65 -7.92
C ARG A 24 14.47 -10.51 -7.03
N GLN A 25 13.59 -9.58 -6.68
CA GLN A 25 13.90 -8.41 -5.87
C GLN A 25 13.31 -8.57 -4.47
N LYS A 26 14.16 -8.83 -3.50
CA LYS A 26 13.78 -9.01 -2.10
C LYS A 26 13.79 -7.67 -1.35
N PRO A 27 13.04 -7.55 -0.24
CA PRO A 27 13.19 -6.45 0.70
C PRO A 27 14.65 -6.27 1.13
N SER A 28 15.06 -5.02 1.32
CA SER A 28 16.40 -4.65 1.77
C SER A 28 16.65 -5.05 3.22
N ASP A 29 17.92 -5.04 3.62
CA ASP A 29 18.36 -5.37 4.98
C ASP A 29 17.61 -4.58 6.06
N ASN A 30 17.19 -3.35 5.76
CA ASN A 30 16.42 -2.53 6.69
C ASN A 30 15.09 -3.21 7.09
N PHE A 31 14.37 -3.80 6.14
CA PHE A 31 13.12 -4.53 6.43
C PHE A 31 13.38 -5.72 7.35
N TRP A 32 14.43 -6.50 7.06
CA TRP A 32 14.80 -7.66 7.85
C TRP A 32 15.22 -7.29 9.26
N GLN A 33 15.99 -6.21 9.43
CA GLN A 33 16.36 -5.67 10.72
C GLN A 33 15.13 -5.22 11.52
N MET A 34 14.23 -4.43 10.92
CA MET A 34 13.00 -4.00 11.58
C MET A 34 12.13 -5.18 12.02
N ASN A 35 12.01 -6.21 11.17
CA ASN A 35 11.29 -7.45 11.52
C ASN A 35 11.98 -8.20 12.67
N GLN A 36 13.31 -8.35 12.63
CA GLN A 36 14.09 -9.06 13.66
C GLN A 36 14.03 -8.37 15.03
N PHE A 37 14.06 -7.04 15.06
CA PHE A 37 13.97 -6.25 16.29
C PHE A 37 12.53 -6.02 16.77
N GLY A 38 11.52 -6.57 16.08
CA GLY A 38 10.11 -6.43 16.46
C GLY A 38 9.56 -5.01 16.28
N GLN A 39 10.17 -4.22 15.40
CA GLN A 39 9.81 -2.83 15.14
C GLN A 39 8.62 -2.70 14.19
N LEU A 40 8.36 -3.73 13.37
CA LEU A 40 7.17 -3.76 12.50
C LEU A 40 5.94 -4.11 13.34
N LEU A 41 4.92 -3.25 13.30
CA LEU A 41 3.67 -3.44 14.01
C LEU A 41 2.49 -3.46 13.04
N ARG A 42 1.40 -4.09 13.44
CA ARG A 42 0.13 -4.09 12.69
C ARG A 42 -1.05 -4.01 13.64
N GLN A 43 -2.15 -3.42 13.16
CA GLN A 43 -3.41 -3.41 13.89
C GLN A 43 -4.11 -4.77 13.78
N LYS A 44 -4.35 -5.44 14.91
CA LYS A 44 -5.13 -6.68 15.01
C LYS A 44 -6.14 -6.55 16.15
N GLY A 45 -7.43 -6.80 15.86
CA GLY A 45 -8.49 -6.69 16.87
C GLY A 45 -8.57 -5.32 17.55
N GLY A 46 -8.28 -4.24 16.82
CA GLY A 46 -8.27 -2.86 17.34
C GLY A 46 -7.03 -2.49 18.16
N THR A 47 -6.04 -3.37 18.29
CA THR A 47 -4.78 -3.10 18.99
C THR A 47 -3.60 -3.11 18.03
N ILE A 48 -2.71 -2.13 18.13
CA ILE A 48 -1.44 -2.14 17.40
C ILE A 48 -0.43 -2.97 18.21
N MET A 49 0.18 -3.97 17.57
CA MET A 49 1.13 -4.87 18.20
C MET A 49 2.20 -5.33 17.22
N ALA A 50 3.34 -5.77 17.75
CA ALA A 50 4.44 -6.31 16.96
C ALA A 50 3.96 -7.43 16.02
N ASP A 51 4.32 -7.33 14.75
CA ASP A 51 4.04 -8.33 13.73
C ASP A 51 5.28 -9.17 13.46
N THR A 52 5.50 -10.19 14.30
CA THR A 52 6.63 -11.12 14.18
C THR A 52 6.57 -11.99 12.91
N LYS A 53 5.52 -11.85 12.10
CA LYS A 53 5.29 -12.55 10.84
C LYS A 53 5.10 -11.58 9.67
N ALA A 54 5.68 -10.39 9.73
CA ALA A 54 5.61 -9.40 8.66
C ALA A 54 6.19 -9.92 7.32
N HIS A 55 7.09 -10.91 7.37
CA HIS A 55 7.68 -11.60 6.21
C HIS A 55 6.86 -12.80 5.71
N VAL A 56 5.69 -13.09 6.29
CA VAL A 56 4.89 -14.28 5.95
C VAL A 56 3.64 -13.88 5.17
N LEU A 57 3.44 -14.46 3.99
CA LEU A 57 2.15 -14.43 3.30
C LEU A 57 1.15 -15.32 4.04
N GLU A 58 -0.06 -14.81 4.28
CA GLU A 58 -1.00 -15.39 5.25
C GLU A 58 -1.93 -16.48 4.68
N GLY A 59 -1.78 -16.86 3.41
CA GLY A 59 -2.65 -17.91 2.83
C GLY A 59 -4.07 -17.43 2.56
N VAL A 60 -4.23 -16.22 2.02
CA VAL A 60 -5.54 -15.56 1.91
C VAL A 60 -5.93 -15.32 0.45
N THR A 61 -7.22 -15.37 0.16
CA THR A 61 -7.76 -14.84 -1.10
C THR A 61 -8.10 -13.38 -0.91
N ALA A 62 -7.69 -12.51 -1.83
CA ALA A 62 -7.96 -11.08 -1.74
C ALA A 62 -8.32 -10.46 -3.09
N LEU A 63 -9.12 -9.39 -3.06
CA LEU A 63 -9.23 -8.48 -4.19
C LEU A 63 -8.07 -7.49 -4.15
N ILE A 64 -7.23 -7.50 -5.18
CA ILE A 64 -6.14 -6.56 -5.36
C ILE A 64 -6.43 -5.54 -6.44
N ASP A 65 -5.92 -4.34 -6.24
CA ASP A 65 -5.81 -3.37 -7.31
C ASP A 65 -4.70 -3.79 -8.28
N ILE A 66 -5.07 -4.02 -9.55
CA ILE A 66 -4.16 -4.50 -10.60
C ILE A 66 -3.45 -3.38 -11.37
N ARG A 67 -3.79 -2.12 -11.11
CA ARG A 67 -3.19 -0.98 -11.80
C ARG A 67 -1.75 -0.78 -11.35
N CYS A 68 -0.89 -0.42 -12.31
CA CYS A 68 0.45 0.03 -12.00
C CYS A 68 0.39 1.37 -11.25
N LYS A 69 1.30 1.61 -10.30
CA LYS A 69 1.43 2.95 -9.71
C LYS A 69 2.05 3.92 -10.72
N PRO A 70 1.60 5.18 -10.74
CA PRO A 70 2.11 6.16 -11.70
C PRO A 70 3.56 6.55 -11.46
N GLU A 71 4.19 7.12 -12.49
CA GLU A 71 5.41 7.91 -12.32
C GLU A 71 5.09 9.23 -11.61
N SER A 72 6.04 9.74 -10.82
CA SER A 72 5.97 11.11 -10.34
C SER A 72 6.23 12.06 -11.50
N GLU A 73 5.43 13.11 -11.65
CA GLU A 73 5.80 14.17 -12.57
C GLU A 73 7.11 14.86 -12.12
N PRO A 74 7.91 15.40 -13.05
CA PRO A 74 9.13 16.14 -12.72
C PRO A 74 8.86 17.21 -11.66
N ARG A 75 9.76 17.30 -10.66
CA ARG A 75 9.67 18.28 -9.55
C ARG A 75 9.50 19.69 -10.13
N GLY A 76 8.35 20.31 -9.87
CA GLY A 76 8.04 21.68 -10.32
C GLY A 76 6.72 21.84 -11.09
N LEU A 77 6.09 20.74 -11.54
CA LEU A 77 4.84 20.80 -12.33
C LEU A 77 3.57 20.35 -11.60
N GLY A 78 3.64 20.08 -10.29
CA GLY A 78 2.45 20.13 -9.43
C GLY A 78 1.93 18.80 -8.88
N GLY A 79 2.68 17.69 -8.97
CA GLY A 79 2.34 16.46 -8.23
C GLY A 79 1.06 15.76 -8.72
N MET A 80 0.75 15.90 -10.02
CA MET A 80 -0.45 15.38 -10.67
C MET A 80 -0.39 13.87 -10.96
N GLN A 81 0.41 13.10 -10.24
CA GLN A 81 0.44 11.64 -10.42
C GLN A 81 -0.94 11.02 -10.13
N ALA A 82 -1.43 10.25 -11.09
CA ALA A 82 -2.75 9.62 -11.05
C ALA A 82 -2.66 8.18 -11.53
N TYR A 83 -3.40 7.30 -10.88
CA TYR A 83 -3.58 5.94 -11.36
C TYR A 83 -4.44 5.96 -12.62
N GLU A 84 -4.00 5.25 -13.66
CA GLU A 84 -4.75 5.15 -14.91
C GLU A 84 -6.12 4.51 -14.67
N ASP A 85 -7.15 5.08 -15.30
CA ASP A 85 -8.54 4.63 -15.22
C ASP A 85 -9.03 4.33 -13.79
N ASP A 86 -8.79 5.27 -12.86
CA ASP A 86 -9.19 5.07 -11.48
C ASP A 86 -10.70 5.16 -11.23
N THR A 87 -11.43 4.09 -11.56
CA THR A 87 -12.89 4.00 -11.41
C THR A 87 -13.34 3.47 -10.05
N PHE A 88 -12.41 3.10 -9.16
CA PHE A 88 -12.72 2.53 -7.85
C PHE A 88 -12.44 3.50 -6.71
N LEU A 89 -11.16 3.78 -6.43
CA LEU A 89 -10.80 4.54 -5.24
C LEU A 89 -10.97 6.04 -5.50
N GLY A 90 -10.61 6.51 -6.70
CA GLY A 90 -10.73 7.90 -7.11
C GLY A 90 -12.10 8.53 -6.82
N PRO A 91 -13.23 7.94 -7.28
CA PRO A 91 -14.56 8.47 -7.00
C PRO A 91 -14.93 8.49 -5.51
N ILE A 92 -14.43 7.53 -4.72
CA ILE A 92 -14.63 7.52 -3.26
C ILE A 92 -13.91 8.72 -2.64
N LEU A 93 -12.65 8.92 -3.00
CA LEU A 93 -11.82 10.01 -2.49
C LEU A 93 -12.36 11.38 -2.90
N GLN A 94 -12.81 11.51 -4.15
CA GLN A 94 -13.47 12.71 -4.64
C GLN A 94 -14.69 13.07 -3.80
N LYS A 95 -15.62 12.11 -3.61
CA LYS A 95 -16.81 12.33 -2.79
C LYS A 95 -16.45 12.69 -1.33
N LEU A 96 -15.42 12.07 -0.75
CA LEU A 96 -14.97 12.39 0.61
C LEU A 96 -14.43 13.83 0.71
N ARG A 97 -13.67 14.29 -0.29
CA ARG A 97 -13.15 15.67 -0.34
C ARG A 97 -14.24 16.69 -0.63
N GLU A 98 -15.16 16.42 -1.56
CA GLU A 98 -16.32 17.29 -1.86
C GLU A 98 -17.21 17.51 -0.63
N ASN A 99 -17.33 16.50 0.22
CA ASN A 99 -18.09 16.59 1.48
C ASN A 99 -17.26 17.12 2.67
N GLY A 100 -16.03 17.59 2.43
CA GLY A 100 -15.16 18.15 3.48
C GLY A 100 -14.67 17.14 4.52
N LYS A 101 -14.81 15.82 4.27
CA LYS A 101 -14.34 14.78 5.18
C LYS A 101 -12.82 14.57 5.08
N LEU A 102 -12.25 14.81 3.91
CA LEU A 102 -10.80 14.84 3.66
C LEU A 102 -10.38 16.24 3.25
N ALA A 103 -9.15 16.61 3.58
CA ALA A 103 -8.57 17.84 3.07
C ALA A 103 -8.50 17.80 1.54
N ILE A 104 -8.80 18.93 0.90
CA ILE A 104 -8.57 19.11 -0.52
C ILE A 104 -7.05 19.18 -0.73
N SER A 105 -6.54 18.31 -1.59
CA SER A 105 -5.10 18.29 -1.87
C SER A 105 -4.67 19.61 -2.49
N ARG A 106 -3.50 20.11 -2.05
CA ARG A 106 -2.84 21.25 -2.70
C ARG A 106 -2.16 20.88 -4.02
N PHE A 107 -2.11 19.58 -4.34
CA PHE A 107 -1.27 19.00 -5.40
C PHE A 107 -2.07 18.25 -6.48
N GLY A 108 -3.32 18.63 -6.72
CA GLY A 108 -4.10 18.09 -7.84
C GLY A 108 -5.46 17.51 -7.46
N GLU A 109 -6.06 16.81 -8.42
CA GLU A 109 -7.46 16.41 -8.50
C GLU A 109 -8.07 15.85 -7.22
N LEU A 110 -9.38 16.09 -7.02
CA LEU A 110 -10.13 15.57 -5.87
C LEU A 110 -10.15 14.03 -5.80
N SER A 111 -9.86 13.34 -6.90
CA SER A 111 -9.76 11.89 -6.99
C SER A 111 -8.41 11.31 -6.53
N THR A 112 -7.39 12.15 -6.30
CA THR A 112 -6.02 11.65 -6.09
C THR A 112 -5.88 10.69 -4.91
N ARG A 113 -5.17 9.57 -5.10
CA ARG A 113 -4.82 8.60 -4.04
C ARG A 113 -3.67 9.04 -3.15
N PHE A 114 -3.03 10.15 -3.52
CA PHE A 114 -1.94 10.76 -2.77
C PHE A 114 -2.49 11.78 -1.78
N SER A 115 -1.63 12.36 -0.94
CA SER A 115 -2.03 13.33 0.09
C SER A 115 -3.07 12.76 1.07
N ILE A 116 -2.89 11.49 1.47
CA ILE A 116 -3.70 10.82 2.47
C ILE A 116 -2.75 10.30 3.53
N SER A 117 -2.91 10.79 4.76
CA SER A 117 -2.15 10.29 5.92
C SER A 117 -2.64 8.92 6.35
N ARG A 118 -1.82 8.18 7.11
CA ARG A 118 -2.23 6.90 7.71
C ARG A 118 -3.44 7.06 8.62
N GLY A 119 -3.51 8.18 9.36
CA GLY A 119 -4.65 8.49 10.23
C GLY A 119 -5.95 8.80 9.46
N GLU A 120 -5.88 9.39 8.28
CA GLU A 120 -7.05 9.59 7.39
C GLU A 120 -7.46 8.28 6.72
N TRP A 121 -6.49 7.46 6.31
CA TRP A 121 -6.75 6.13 5.81
C TRP A 121 -7.60 5.32 6.79
N GLU A 122 -7.15 5.16 8.04
CA GLU A 122 -7.85 4.31 9.03
C GLU A 122 -9.22 4.86 9.42
N ARG A 123 -9.36 6.17 9.64
CA ARG A 123 -10.59 6.75 10.20
C ARG A 123 -11.65 7.09 9.15
N ILE A 124 -11.25 7.34 7.90
CA ILE A 124 -12.14 7.94 6.89
C ILE A 124 -12.18 7.09 5.62
N VAL A 125 -11.03 6.78 5.01
CA VAL A 125 -11.02 6.12 3.70
C VAL A 125 -11.38 4.64 3.80
N LYS A 126 -10.77 3.91 4.73
CA LYS A 126 -11.01 2.48 4.93
C LYS A 126 -12.49 2.15 5.22
N PRO A 127 -13.20 2.85 6.13
CA PRO A 127 -14.63 2.68 6.31
C PRO A 127 -15.45 2.96 5.03
N ALA A 128 -15.08 3.99 4.26
CA ALA A 128 -15.78 4.33 3.02
C ALA A 128 -15.57 3.28 1.91
N VAL A 129 -14.37 2.68 1.85
CA VAL A 129 -14.09 1.54 0.96
C VAL A 129 -14.92 0.33 1.36
N ALA A 130 -14.97 0.00 2.65
CA ALA A 130 -15.76 -1.11 3.18
C ALA A 130 -17.26 -0.93 2.87
N GLU A 131 -17.80 0.26 3.12
CA GLU A 131 -19.18 0.63 2.78
C GLU A 131 -19.45 0.49 1.28
N LYS A 132 -18.57 1.01 0.42
CA LYS A 132 -18.72 0.97 -1.04
C LYS A 132 -18.79 -0.46 -1.57
N LEU A 133 -18.03 -1.38 -0.97
CA LEU A 133 -17.95 -2.78 -1.37
C LEU A 133 -18.94 -3.69 -0.63
N GLY A 134 -19.61 -3.19 0.41
CA GLY A 134 -20.51 -3.98 1.24
C GLY A 134 -19.79 -5.09 2.03
N VAL A 135 -18.54 -4.84 2.43
CA VAL A 135 -17.70 -5.80 3.17
C VAL A 135 -17.44 -5.30 4.59
N PRO A 136 -17.10 -6.19 5.54
CA PRO A 136 -16.69 -5.77 6.88
C PRO A 136 -15.42 -4.91 6.84
N VAL A 137 -15.32 -3.88 7.68
CA VAL A 137 -14.20 -2.93 7.65
C VAL A 137 -12.86 -3.57 7.99
N GLU A 138 -12.87 -4.64 8.78
CA GLU A 138 -11.71 -5.42 9.17
C GLU A 138 -11.08 -6.22 8.02
N THR A 139 -11.82 -6.44 6.92
CA THR A 139 -11.27 -7.11 5.74
C THR A 139 -10.57 -6.14 4.79
N VAL A 140 -10.76 -4.83 4.98
CA VAL A 140 -10.12 -3.78 4.19
C VAL A 140 -8.85 -3.32 4.89
N ARG A 141 -7.73 -3.36 4.20
CA ARG A 141 -6.45 -2.87 4.71
C ARG A 141 -5.57 -2.33 3.58
N LEU A 142 -4.41 -1.76 3.89
CA LEU A 142 -3.38 -1.54 2.87
C LEU A 142 -2.62 -2.85 2.63
N GLU A 143 -1.88 -2.90 1.53
CA GLU A 143 -0.92 -3.98 1.30
C GLU A 143 0.14 -3.98 2.40
N ARG A 144 0.53 -5.19 2.83
CA ARG A 144 1.72 -5.36 3.64
C ARG A 144 2.96 -5.14 2.78
N ALA A 145 4.06 -4.75 3.40
CA ALA A 145 5.32 -4.51 2.69
C ALA A 145 5.76 -5.73 1.87
N ILE A 146 5.62 -6.93 2.46
CA ILE A 146 5.96 -8.18 1.76
C ILE A 146 5.02 -8.48 0.58
N GLU A 147 3.76 -8.08 0.67
CA GLU A 147 2.77 -8.26 -0.40
C GLU A 147 3.05 -7.29 -1.55
N ALA A 148 3.26 -6.01 -1.24
CA ALA A 148 3.62 -5.01 -2.23
C ALA A 148 4.93 -5.35 -2.96
N ASN A 149 5.86 -6.03 -2.28
CA ASN A 149 7.08 -6.52 -2.88
C ASN A 149 6.86 -7.74 -3.80
N ILE A 150 6.06 -8.73 -3.37
CA ILE A 150 5.95 -10.01 -4.09
C ILE A 150 4.90 -10.01 -5.21
N ILE A 151 3.80 -9.26 -5.06
CA ILE A 151 2.68 -9.25 -6.03
C ILE A 151 3.14 -8.87 -7.45
N PRO A 152 3.91 -7.78 -7.66
CA PRO A 152 4.46 -7.42 -8.98
C PRO A 152 5.28 -8.52 -9.65
N GLN A 153 5.88 -9.40 -8.84
CA GLN A 153 6.83 -10.41 -9.29
C GLN A 153 6.15 -11.77 -9.54
N LEU A 154 5.04 -12.05 -8.85
CA LEU A 154 4.24 -13.27 -9.04
C LEU A 154 3.34 -13.17 -10.28
N TYR A 155 2.73 -12.01 -10.50
CA TYR A 155 1.73 -11.80 -11.56
C TYR A 155 2.31 -10.91 -12.66
N HIS A 156 3.30 -11.42 -13.38
CA HIS A 156 4.00 -10.72 -14.46
C HIS A 156 3.10 -10.23 -15.60
N GLU A 157 1.93 -10.84 -15.76
CA GLU A 157 0.90 -10.47 -16.73
C GLU A 157 0.11 -9.22 -16.34
N LEU A 158 0.07 -8.87 -15.04
CA LEU A 158 -0.62 -7.68 -14.58
C LEU A 158 0.22 -6.42 -14.81
N PRO A 159 -0.40 -5.25 -15.05
CA PRO A 159 0.33 -3.97 -15.16
C PRO A 159 1.30 -3.71 -13.99
N ARG A 160 1.02 -4.28 -12.83
CA ARG A 160 1.83 -4.20 -11.62
C ARG A 160 3.26 -4.69 -11.75
N HIS A 161 3.64 -5.47 -12.76
CA HIS A 161 5.03 -5.89 -12.95
C HIS A 161 6.02 -4.71 -13.00
N LYS A 162 5.53 -3.50 -13.34
CA LYS A 162 6.30 -2.26 -13.37
C LYS A 162 6.29 -1.46 -12.06
N ASP A 163 5.63 -1.94 -11.01
CA ASP A 163 5.59 -1.21 -9.73
C ASP A 163 7.02 -0.95 -9.21
N GLY A 164 8.01 -1.81 -9.47
CA GLY A 164 9.40 -1.56 -9.10
C GLY A 164 10.13 -0.48 -9.90
N GLU A 165 9.56 -0.07 -11.04
CA GLU A 165 10.21 0.78 -12.04
C GLU A 165 9.74 2.23 -11.95
N THR A 166 8.58 2.49 -11.32
CA THR A 166 8.05 3.86 -11.22
C THR A 166 8.55 4.61 -9.98
N SER A 167 8.55 5.94 -10.03
CA SER A 167 9.17 6.78 -9.00
C SER A 167 8.27 7.12 -7.81
N THR A 168 6.97 6.78 -7.83
CA THR A 168 6.08 6.99 -6.68
C THR A 168 6.22 5.90 -5.61
N TYR A 169 5.84 6.23 -4.39
CA TYR A 169 5.79 5.32 -3.26
C TYR A 169 4.38 4.81 -3.00
N THR A 170 4.27 3.70 -2.28
CA THR A 170 3.02 3.19 -1.73
C THR A 170 3.11 3.14 -0.21
N LEU A 171 2.04 3.56 0.46
CA LEU A 171 1.86 3.38 1.89
C LEU A 171 1.42 1.95 2.21
N TYR A 172 2.13 1.32 3.15
CA TYR A 172 1.86 -0.05 3.59
C TYR A 172 1.08 -0.10 4.90
N GLU A 173 0.61 -1.30 5.24
CA GLU A 173 -0.20 -1.57 6.43
C GLU A 173 0.60 -1.46 7.73
N GLU A 174 1.90 -1.73 7.67
CA GLU A 174 2.77 -1.75 8.82
C GLU A 174 2.99 -0.35 9.43
N TYR A 175 2.88 -0.30 10.75
CA TYR A 175 3.45 0.75 11.57
C TYR A 175 4.88 0.38 11.96
N VAL A 176 5.66 1.38 12.40
CA VAL A 176 7.03 1.19 12.86
C VAL A 176 7.20 1.73 14.29
N ASP A 177 7.95 1.01 15.11
CA ASP A 177 8.38 1.32 16.48
C ASP A 177 7.24 1.61 17.49
N ASP A 178 6.84 2.88 17.64
CA ASP A 178 5.87 3.38 18.61
C ASP A 178 4.52 3.73 17.96
N ALA A 179 4.32 3.29 16.72
CA ALA A 179 3.17 3.60 15.88
C ALA A 179 2.99 5.10 15.55
N GLN A 180 4.01 5.93 15.77
CA GLN A 180 4.07 7.29 15.21
C GLN A 180 4.58 7.28 13.77
N HIS A 181 5.07 6.15 13.29
CA HIS A 181 5.54 5.97 11.92
C HIS A 181 4.81 4.82 11.22
N CYS A 182 4.74 4.91 9.89
CA CYS A 182 4.24 3.88 8.99
C CYS A 182 5.25 3.63 7.87
N LEU A 183 5.18 2.43 7.30
CA LEU A 183 6.11 1.99 6.28
C LEU A 183 5.63 2.40 4.88
N VAL A 184 6.55 2.89 4.06
CA VAL A 184 6.34 3.18 2.64
C VAL A 184 7.46 2.57 1.80
N GLY A 185 7.22 2.34 0.51
CA GLY A 185 8.25 1.81 -0.39
C GLY A 185 7.82 1.77 -1.86
N GLY A 186 8.68 1.17 -2.68
CA GLY A 186 8.38 0.86 -4.09
C GLY A 186 8.89 1.87 -5.12
N SER A 187 9.48 3.01 -4.74
CA SER A 187 10.01 3.99 -5.70
C SER A 187 11.32 3.51 -6.33
N SER A 188 11.41 3.54 -7.65
CA SER A 188 12.64 3.25 -8.39
C SER A 188 13.79 4.21 -8.08
N GLU A 189 13.50 5.44 -7.65
CA GLU A 189 14.50 6.43 -7.24
C GLU A 189 15.23 6.03 -5.95
N GLU A 190 14.62 5.17 -5.12
CA GLU A 190 15.17 4.75 -3.83
C GLU A 190 15.37 3.23 -3.75
N GLY A 191 15.42 2.50 -4.87
CA GLY A 191 15.71 1.07 -4.89
C GLY A 191 14.52 0.14 -5.19
N GLY A 192 13.43 0.69 -5.74
CA GLY A 192 12.29 -0.07 -6.29
C GLY A 192 11.55 -0.91 -5.26
N LEU A 193 11.19 -2.15 -5.63
CA LEU A 193 10.43 -3.06 -4.74
C LEU A 193 11.19 -3.44 -3.47
N GLY A 194 12.51 -3.33 -3.45
CA GLY A 194 13.33 -3.75 -2.33
C GLY A 194 13.42 -2.71 -1.21
N SER A 195 13.18 -1.43 -1.50
CA SER A 195 13.42 -0.37 -0.54
C SER A 195 12.18 0.03 0.23
N MET A 196 12.34 0.16 1.54
CA MET A 196 11.28 0.50 2.48
C MET A 196 11.83 1.45 3.55
N HIS A 197 11.06 2.48 3.88
CA HIS A 197 11.43 3.44 4.91
C HIS A 197 10.21 3.90 5.72
N ALA A 198 10.49 4.37 6.93
CA ALA A 198 9.48 4.87 7.84
C ALA A 198 9.18 6.36 7.57
N ILE A 199 7.91 6.72 7.58
CA ILE A 199 7.45 8.12 7.57
C ILE A 199 6.48 8.35 8.72
N HIS A 200 6.33 9.59 9.18
CA HIS A 200 5.38 9.91 10.24
C HIS A 200 3.92 9.63 9.80
N VAL A 201 3.07 9.08 10.69
CA VAL A 201 1.69 8.67 10.37
C VAL A 201 0.76 9.81 9.92
N ASN A 202 1.08 11.04 10.35
CA ASN A 202 0.37 12.26 9.94
C ASN A 202 0.90 12.88 8.64
N SER A 203 1.96 12.32 8.05
CA SER A 203 2.46 12.77 6.76
C SER A 203 1.42 12.46 5.69
N ALA A 204 0.93 13.50 5.01
CA ALA A 204 0.05 13.40 3.85
C ALA A 204 0.80 13.93 2.61
N GLY A 205 1.90 13.27 2.26
CA GLY A 205 2.77 13.67 1.17
C GLY A 205 2.13 13.43 -0.20
N ASN A 206 2.60 14.15 -1.20
CA ASN A 206 2.21 13.89 -2.59
C ASN A 206 2.97 12.69 -3.17
N SER A 207 4.06 12.22 -2.57
CA SER A 207 4.91 11.16 -3.16
C SER A 207 4.45 9.73 -2.89
N PHE A 208 3.61 9.47 -1.88
CA PHE A 208 3.10 8.14 -1.56
C PHE A 208 1.57 8.06 -1.72
N GLY A 209 1.13 7.06 -2.47
CA GLY A 209 -0.29 6.75 -2.66
C GLY A 209 -0.74 5.62 -1.76
N ILE A 210 -2.06 5.52 -1.55
CA ILE A 210 -2.66 4.35 -0.90
C ILE A 210 -3.13 3.32 -1.93
N ARG A 211 -2.99 2.04 -1.59
CA ARG A 211 -3.50 0.91 -2.37
C ARG A 211 -4.20 -0.09 -1.46
N PRO A 212 -5.55 -0.03 -1.38
CA PRO A 212 -6.33 -0.97 -0.58
C PRO A 212 -6.27 -2.39 -1.12
N ILE A 213 -6.38 -3.34 -0.21
CA ILE A 213 -6.62 -4.75 -0.47
C ILE A 213 -7.80 -5.22 0.38
N ILE A 214 -8.63 -6.11 -0.18
CA ILE A 214 -9.83 -6.63 0.49
C ILE A 214 -9.70 -8.14 0.65
N ILE A 215 -9.65 -8.61 1.88
CA ILE A 215 -9.58 -10.04 2.20
C ILE A 215 -10.96 -10.66 2.01
N LEU A 216 -11.03 -11.74 1.23
CA LEU A 216 -12.28 -12.41 0.93
C LEU A 216 -12.55 -13.55 1.93
N PHE A 217 -11.58 -14.45 2.13
CA PHE A 217 -11.63 -15.61 3.04
C PHE A 217 -10.30 -16.35 3.04
#